data_AF-A0A0M2RT44-F1
#
_entry.id   AF-A0A0M2RT44-F1
#
_cell.length_a   1.000
_cell.length_b   1.000
_cell.length_c   1.000
_cell.angle_alpha   90.00
_cell.angle_beta   90.00
_cell.angle_gamma   90.00
#
_symmetry.space_group_name_H-M   'P 1'
#
loop_
_entity.id
_entity.type
_entity.pdbx_description
1 polymer ?
#
loop_
_entity_poly.entity_id
_entity_poly.type
_entity_poly.pdbx_seq_one_letter_code
_entity_poly.pdbx_strand_id
1 'polypeptide(L)'
;MLAALFLDPDDVLVAAVVTQMMEWVEVPQREQWIGLARNESDRQYACRRAREVDILRVQGVVPELSRETLSTWTDWLQIRLAETSTAPRTLDHLARFGRTKRIRRTAAKRLATV
;
A
#
# COMPACT_ATOMS: atom_id res chain seq x y z
N MET A 1 3.37 -23.44 0.13
CA MET A 1 3.18 -22.23 0.97
C MET A 1 1.70 -21.98 1.25
N LEU A 2 0.86 -21.80 0.22
CA LEU A 2 -0.61 -21.65 0.36
C LEU A 2 -1.29 -22.73 1.25
N ALA A 3 -1.00 -24.02 1.00
CA ALA A 3 -1.60 -25.11 1.76
C ALA A 3 -1.21 -25.14 3.25
N ALA A 4 -0.02 -24.64 3.61
CA ALA A 4 0.43 -24.59 5.00
C ALA A 4 -0.25 -23.44 5.77
N LEU A 5 -0.40 -22.28 5.14
CA LEU A 5 -1.10 -21.14 5.72
C LEU A 5 -2.57 -21.47 6.04
N PHE A 6 -3.19 -22.31 5.22
CA PHE A 6 -4.58 -22.73 5.39
C PHE A 6 -4.82 -23.51 6.69
N LEU A 7 -3.81 -24.23 7.18
CA LEU A 7 -3.89 -25.06 8.38
C LEU A 7 -3.36 -24.36 9.63
N ASP A 8 -2.78 -23.17 9.50
CA ASP A 8 -2.17 -22.45 10.61
C ASP A 8 -3.27 -21.89 11.54
N PRO A 9 -3.29 -22.24 12.84
CA PRO A 9 -4.33 -21.79 13.76
C PRO A 9 -4.19 -20.31 14.16
N ASP A 10 -3.07 -19.64 13.88
CA ASP A 10 -2.85 -18.25 14.24
C ASP A 10 -3.45 -17.29 13.20
N ASP A 11 -4.67 -16.83 13.46
CA ASP A 11 -5.40 -15.89 12.60
C ASP A 11 -4.62 -14.59 12.33
N VAL A 12 -3.85 -14.10 13.31
CA VAL A 12 -3.08 -12.86 13.19
C VAL A 12 -1.91 -13.07 12.24
N LEU A 13 -1.22 -14.20 12.35
CA LEU A 13 -0.15 -14.58 11.43
C LEU A 13 -0.70 -14.74 10.00
N VAL A 14 -1.82 -15.43 9.84
CA VAL A 14 -2.46 -15.60 8.52
C VAL A 14 -2.80 -14.25 7.90
N ALA A 15 -3.43 -13.34 8.64
CA ALA A 15 -3.79 -12.01 8.16
C ALA A 15 -2.56 -11.17 7.75
N ALA A 16 -1.48 -11.24 8.53
CA ALA A 16 -0.22 -10.56 8.23
C ALA A 16 0.39 -11.09 6.92
N VAL A 17 0.45 -12.41 6.75
CA VAL A 17 0.98 -13.03 5.53
C VAL A 17 0.11 -12.69 4.31
N VAL A 18 -1.21 -12.82 4.42
CA VAL A 18 -2.14 -12.46 3.32
C VAL A 18 -1.92 -11.01 2.87
N THR A 19 -1.82 -10.09 3.83
CA THR A 19 -1.55 -8.67 3.53
C THR A 19 -0.20 -8.49 2.83
N GLN A 20 0.87 -9.12 3.35
CA GLN A 20 2.21 -9.02 2.77
C GLN A 20 2.25 -9.58 1.35
N MET A 21 1.54 -10.67 1.08
CA MET A 21 1.50 -11.29 -0.23
C MET A 21 0.89 -10.40 -1.31
N MET A 22 0.08 -9.40 -0.96
CA MET A 22 -0.47 -8.44 -1.95
C MET A 22 0.61 -7.71 -2.75
N GLU A 23 1.82 -7.54 -2.18
CA GLU A 23 2.98 -6.95 -2.88
C GLU A 23 3.55 -7.90 -3.94
N TRP A 24 3.48 -9.21 -3.71
CA TRP A 24 4.21 -10.24 -4.46
C TRP A 24 3.35 -11.02 -5.46
N VAL A 25 2.07 -11.23 -5.15
CA VAL A 25 1.19 -12.03 -6.00
C VAL A 25 0.69 -11.23 -7.19
N GLU A 26 0.39 -11.95 -8.28
CA GLU A 26 -0.23 -11.36 -9.45
C GLU A 26 -1.69 -10.99 -9.17
N VAL A 27 -2.21 -10.00 -9.90
CA VAL A 27 -3.58 -9.49 -9.70
C VAL A 27 -4.64 -10.59 -9.73
N PRO A 28 -4.61 -11.56 -10.66
CA PRO A 28 -5.62 -12.64 -10.70
C PRO A 28 -5.60 -13.56 -9.48
N GLN A 29 -4.46 -13.66 -8.78
CA GLN A 29 -4.30 -14.53 -7.62
C GLN A 29 -4.73 -13.87 -6.31
N ARG A 30 -4.85 -12.54 -6.28
CA ARG A 30 -5.12 -11.80 -5.05
C ARG A 30 -6.40 -12.21 -4.36
N GLU A 31 -7.47 -12.47 -5.12
CA GLU A 31 -8.76 -12.87 -4.56
C GLU A 31 -8.65 -14.18 -3.77
N GLN A 32 -7.94 -15.18 -4.33
CA GLN A 32 -7.68 -16.44 -3.64
C GLN A 32 -6.90 -16.22 -2.33
N TRP A 33 -5.90 -15.35 -2.34
CA TRP A 33 -5.12 -15.03 -1.14
C TRP A 33 -5.92 -14.27 -0.10
N ILE A 34 -6.72 -13.28 -0.52
CA ILE A 34 -7.60 -12.52 0.37
C ILE A 34 -8.61 -13.46 1.03
N GLY A 35 -9.14 -14.45 0.31
CA GLY A 35 -10.07 -15.45 0.84
C GLY A 35 -9.50 -16.31 1.97
N LEU A 36 -8.19 -16.33 2.19
CA LEU A 36 -7.55 -17.05 3.30
C LEU A 36 -7.67 -16.32 4.64
N ALA A 37 -7.90 -14.99 4.61
CA ALA A 37 -8.14 -14.25 5.83
C ALA A 37 -9.49 -14.67 6.44
N ARG A 38 -9.45 -15.06 7.72
CA ARG A 38 -10.55 -15.78 8.38
C ARG A 38 -11.73 -14.86 8.71
N ASN A 39 -11.45 -13.63 9.14
CA ASN A 39 -12.48 -12.64 9.45
C ASN A 39 -12.60 -11.58 8.35
N GLU A 40 -13.73 -10.88 8.36
CA GLU A 40 -14.08 -9.90 7.34
C GLU A 40 -13.21 -8.63 7.39
N SER A 41 -12.83 -8.19 8.59
CA SER A 41 -11.94 -7.04 8.76
C SER A 41 -10.57 -7.26 8.10
N ASP A 42 -10.00 -8.46 8.22
CA ASP A 42 -8.71 -8.80 7.65
C ASP A 42 -8.80 -8.90 6.13
N ARG A 43 -9.91 -9.45 5.60
CA ARG A 43 -10.19 -9.44 4.16
C ARG A 43 -10.28 -8.02 3.62
N GLN A 44 -11.00 -7.12 4.31
CA GLN A 44 -11.09 -5.71 3.92
C GLN A 44 -9.74 -5.01 3.97
N TYR A 45 -8.91 -5.32 4.98
CA TYR A 45 -7.57 -4.78 5.10
C TYR A 45 -6.66 -5.26 3.95
N ALA A 46 -6.69 -6.55 3.62
CA ALA A 46 -5.95 -7.11 2.49
C ALA A 46 -6.43 -6.54 1.14
N CYS A 47 -7.75 -6.39 0.93
CA CYS A 47 -8.33 -5.69 -0.22
C CYS A 47 -7.82 -4.25 -0.35
N ARG A 48 -7.75 -3.51 0.76
CA ARG A 48 -7.20 -2.15 0.76
C ARG A 48 -5.73 -2.18 0.37
N ARG A 49 -4.93 -3.06 0.97
CA ARG A 49 -3.51 -3.20 0.63
C ARG A 49 -3.30 -3.55 -0.84
N ALA A 50 -4.10 -4.44 -1.42
CA ALA A 50 -4.05 -4.76 -2.84
C ALA A 50 -4.18 -3.50 -3.72
N ARG A 51 -5.18 -2.66 -3.44
CA ARG A 51 -5.38 -1.39 -4.15
C ARG A 51 -4.21 -0.43 -3.96
N GLU A 52 -3.68 -0.34 -2.75
CA GLU A 52 -2.51 0.51 -2.47
C GLU A 52 -1.25 0.01 -3.18
N VAL A 53 -1.05 -1.30 -3.32
CA VAL A 53 0.04 -1.87 -4.11
C VAL A 53 -0.09 -1.48 -5.58
N ASP A 54 -1.30 -1.44 -6.14
CA ASP A 54 -1.49 -1.01 -7.54
C ASP A 54 -1.11 0.46 -7.72
N ILE A 55 -1.48 1.32 -6.77
CA ILE A 55 -1.05 2.73 -6.75
C ILE A 55 0.48 2.83 -6.62
N LEU A 56 1.09 2.01 -5.76
CA LEU A 56 2.54 1.98 -5.57
C LEU A 56 3.26 1.56 -6.86
N ARG A 57 2.75 0.56 -7.58
CA ARG A 57 3.32 0.08 -8.85
C ARG A 57 3.39 1.17 -9.91
N VAL A 58 2.35 2.01 -9.99
CA VAL A 58 2.33 3.19 -10.89
C VAL A 58 2.99 4.43 -10.27
N GLN A 59 3.80 4.26 -9.21
CA GLN A 59 4.54 5.35 -8.54
C GLN A 59 3.65 6.46 -7.98
N GLY A 60 2.37 6.16 -7.71
CA GLY A 60 1.38 7.13 -7.26
C GLY A 60 0.94 8.10 -8.36
N VAL A 61 1.20 7.78 -9.63
CA VAL A 61 0.68 8.52 -10.79
C VAL A 61 -0.77 8.12 -11.00
N VAL A 62 -1.67 8.87 -10.34
CA VAL A 62 -3.12 8.72 -10.48
C VAL A 62 -3.72 9.96 -11.16
N PRO A 63 -4.75 9.83 -12.02
CA PRO A 63 -5.30 10.95 -12.79
C PRO A 63 -5.73 12.16 -11.95
N GLU A 64 -6.36 11.90 -10.81
CA GLU A 64 -6.93 12.92 -9.90
C GLU A 64 -6.16 13.00 -8.59
N LEU A 65 -4.83 13.09 -8.67
CA LEU A 65 -4.03 13.31 -7.46
C LEU A 65 -4.34 14.70 -6.87
N SER A 66 -5.04 14.69 -5.74
CA SER A 66 -5.48 15.84 -4.94
C SER A 66 -5.18 15.59 -3.46
N ARG A 67 -5.40 16.61 -2.61
CA ARG A 67 -5.27 16.47 -1.15
C ARG A 67 -6.28 15.45 -0.61
N GLU A 68 -7.48 15.44 -1.15
CA GLU A 68 -8.56 14.52 -0.80
C GLU A 68 -8.16 13.09 -1.16
N THR A 69 -7.67 12.86 -2.38
CA THR A 69 -7.16 11.55 -2.81
C THR A 69 -6.04 11.07 -1.88
N LEU A 70 -5.08 11.93 -1.55
CA LEU A 70 -4.01 11.62 -0.60
C LEU A 70 -4.52 11.28 0.80
N SER A 71 -5.58 11.93 1.28
CA SER A 71 -6.16 11.63 2.59
C SER A 71 -6.72 10.21 2.70
N THR A 72 -7.08 9.60 1.57
CA THR A 72 -7.53 8.20 1.50
C THR A 72 -6.40 7.19 1.54
N TRP A 73 -5.16 7.60 1.23
CA TRP A 73 -3.99 6.74 1.26
C TRP A 73 -3.51 6.56 2.70
N THR A 74 -3.19 5.32 3.06
CA THR A 74 -2.66 5.04 4.39
C THR A 74 -1.24 5.58 4.55
N ASP A 75 -0.79 5.70 5.80
CA ASP A 75 0.60 6.05 6.10
C ASP A 75 1.59 5.08 5.45
N TRP A 76 1.22 3.79 5.30
CA TRP A 76 2.01 2.78 4.62
C TRP A 76 2.25 3.13 3.14
N LEU A 77 1.20 3.46 2.39
CA LEU A 77 1.34 3.84 0.98
C LEU A 77 2.12 5.15 0.84
N GLN A 78 1.78 6.15 1.66
CA GLN A 78 2.41 7.47 1.58
C GLN A 78 3.91 7.43 1.91
N ILE A 79 4.35 6.66 2.91
CA ILE A 79 5.78 6.55 3.22
C ILE A 79 6.53 5.79 2.12
N ARG A 80 5.95 4.71 1.57
CA ARG A 80 6.56 3.94 0.48
C ARG A 80 6.74 4.82 -0.76
N LEU A 81 5.71 5.55 -1.17
CA LEU A 81 5.80 6.49 -2.28
C LEU A 81 6.78 7.64 -2.01
N ALA A 82 6.81 8.18 -0.79
CA ALA A 82 7.79 9.21 -0.45
C ALA A 82 9.23 8.70 -0.58
N GLU A 83 9.48 7.42 -0.26
CA GLU A 83 10.81 6.79 -0.33
C GLU A 83 11.19 6.33 -1.74
N THR A 84 10.24 5.82 -2.54
CA THR A 84 10.54 5.13 -3.80
C THR A 84 10.04 5.81 -5.07
N SER A 85 9.01 6.68 -4.98
CA SER A 85 8.42 7.29 -6.17
C SER A 85 9.45 8.12 -6.94
N THR A 86 9.42 8.01 -8.26
CA THR A 86 10.17 8.83 -9.21
C THR A 86 9.28 9.85 -9.92
N ALA A 87 8.02 9.98 -9.51
CA ALA A 87 7.07 10.93 -10.11
C ALA A 87 7.10 12.27 -9.36
N PRO A 88 7.61 13.37 -9.97
CA PRO A 88 7.75 14.65 -9.27
C PRO A 88 6.41 15.20 -8.75
N ARG A 89 5.32 15.04 -9.52
CA ARG A 89 3.97 15.48 -9.10
C ARG A 89 3.52 14.77 -7.82
N THR A 90 3.78 13.46 -7.70
CA THR A 90 3.44 12.67 -6.51
C THR A 90 4.29 13.08 -5.31
N LEU A 91 5.59 13.26 -5.51
CA LEU A 91 6.50 13.72 -4.45
C LEU A 91 6.17 15.14 -3.97
N ASP A 92 5.86 16.08 -4.86
CA ASP A 92 5.44 17.44 -4.49
C ASP A 92 4.16 17.44 -3.65
N HIS A 93 3.15 16.65 -4.04
CA HIS A 93 1.92 16.56 -3.25
C HIS A 93 2.16 15.91 -1.87
N LEU A 94 2.96 14.85 -1.80
CA LEU A 94 3.34 14.23 -0.52
C LEU A 94 4.16 15.19 0.35
N ALA A 95 5.02 16.02 -0.22
CA ALA A 95 5.79 17.03 0.49
C ALA A 95 4.89 18.09 1.15
N ARG A 96 3.83 18.49 0.46
CA ARG A 96 2.88 19.53 0.94
C ARG A 96 1.84 18.96 1.91
N PHE A 97 1.23 17.84 1.56
CA PHE A 97 0.01 17.33 2.20
C PHE A 97 0.16 15.96 2.87
N GLY A 98 1.37 15.39 2.87
CA GLY A 98 1.65 14.11 3.51
C GLY A 98 1.17 14.08 4.97
N ARG A 99 0.58 12.95 5.35
CA ARG A 99 -0.17 12.78 6.60
C ARG A 99 0.69 12.99 7.85
N THR A 100 1.99 12.69 7.77
CA THR A 100 2.95 12.91 8.85
C THR A 100 4.07 13.86 8.43
N LYS A 101 4.73 14.46 9.43
CA LYS A 101 5.93 15.26 9.22
C LYS A 101 7.06 14.46 8.56
N ARG A 102 7.19 13.16 8.90
CA ARG A 102 8.18 12.26 8.31
C ARG A 102 7.94 12.11 6.81
N ILE A 103 6.72 11.77 6.40
CA ILE A 103 6.34 11.62 4.99
C ILE A 103 6.66 12.90 4.21
N ARG A 104 6.21 14.06 4.71
CA ARG A 104 6.45 15.36 4.05
C ARG A 104 7.92 15.65 3.85
N ARG A 105 8.76 15.42 4.87
CA ARG A 105 10.21 15.64 4.79
C ARG A 105 10.91 14.67 3.83
N THR A 106 10.55 13.39 3.88
CA THR A 106 11.13 12.37 2.98
C THR A 106 10.82 12.72 1.53
N ALA A 107 9.55 13.05 1.23
CA ALA A 107 9.13 13.42 -0.11
C ALA A 107 9.82 14.70 -0.61
N ALA A 108 9.91 15.75 0.21
CA ALA A 108 10.61 16.98 -0.15
C ALA A 108 12.09 16.75 -0.46
N LYS A 109 12.78 15.91 0.36
CA LYS A 109 14.17 15.54 0.11
C LYS A 109 14.33 14.78 -1.21
N ARG A 110 13.44 13.82 -1.47
CA ARG A 110 13.46 13.01 -2.70
C ARG A 110 13.16 13.85 -3.93
N LEU A 111 12.20 14.77 -3.86
CA LEU A 111 11.86 15.68 -4.95
C LEU A 111 13.05 16.53 -5.42
N ALA A 112 13.95 16.91 -4.50
CA ALA A 112 15.17 17.65 -4.86
C ALA A 112 16.22 16.81 -5.61
N THR A 113 16.03 15.49 -5.70
CA THR A 113 16.99 14.54 -6.28
C THR A 113 16.46 13.76 -7.49
N VAL A 114 15.16 13.88 -7.78
CA VAL A 114 14.49 13.26 -8.93
C VAL A 114 14.44 14.27 -10.06
#